data_AF-A0A848F3I1-F1
#
_entry.id   AF-A0A848F3I1-F1
#
_cell.length_a   1.000
_cell.length_b   1.000
_cell.length_c   1.000
_cell.angle_alpha   90.00
_cell.angle_beta   90.00
_cell.angle_gamma   90.00
#
_symmetry.space_group_name_H-M   'P 1'
#
loop_
_entity.id
_entity.type
_entity.pdbx_description
1 polymer ?
#
loop_
_entity_poly.entity_id
_entity_poly.type
_entity_poly.pdbx_seq_one_letter_code
_entity_poly.pdbx_strand_id
1 'polypeptide(L)'
;MNKLPLDVTKSLYDSDGYRHTLVTATPVQIVTLLEGFYWLWDRVTGRCLLEGMSHARLSNHIPPGDDAQARRNPVAETRAFLTAQSVIRNAASGRRDIDDTPAGPHDVAH
;
A
#
# COMPACT_ATOMS: atom_id res chain seq x y z
N MET A 1 -0.62 25.98 6.41
CA MET A 1 0.40 24.99 6.82
C MET A 1 0.59 24.01 5.68
N ASN A 2 1.75 24.02 5.01
CA ASN A 2 2.06 23.02 3.99
C ASN A 2 2.28 21.69 4.72
N LYS A 3 1.38 20.72 4.53
CA LYS A 3 1.59 19.37 5.05
C LYS A 3 2.68 18.70 4.23
N LEU A 4 3.74 18.26 4.89
CA LEU A 4 4.75 17.43 4.24
C LEU A 4 4.17 16.02 4.02
N PRO A 5 4.45 15.38 2.86
CA PRO A 5 4.08 14.00 2.63
C PRO A 5 4.64 13.09 3.71
N LEU A 6 3.93 12.00 4.00
CA LEU A 6 4.42 10.95 4.90
C LEU A 6 5.76 10.38 4.39
N ASP A 7 6.69 10.24 5.32
CA ASP A 7 8.02 9.70 5.10
C ASP A 7 7.95 8.18 5.20
N VAL A 8 7.89 7.52 4.04
CA VAL A 8 7.76 6.06 3.94
C VAL A 8 9.04 5.31 4.36
N THR A 9 10.14 6.01 4.62
CA THR A 9 11.37 5.41 5.16
C THR A 9 11.32 5.24 6.68
N LYS A 10 10.38 5.92 7.33
CA LYS A 10 10.12 5.81 8.77
C LYS A 10 8.94 4.86 9.02
N SER A 11 8.86 4.37 10.26
CA SER A 11 7.69 3.61 10.70
C SER A 11 6.40 4.39 10.49
N LEU A 12 5.35 3.67 10.09
CA LEU A 12 4.01 4.20 9.83
C LEU A 12 3.04 3.58 10.84
N TYR A 13 2.27 4.42 11.52
CA TYR A 13 1.31 4.03 12.54
C TYR A 13 -0.06 4.58 12.20
N ASP A 14 -1.12 3.82 12.46
CA ASP A 14 -2.48 4.38 12.40
C ASP A 14 -2.85 5.13 13.69
N SER A 15 -4.05 5.70 13.69
CA SER A 15 -4.63 6.43 14.82
C SER A 15 -4.77 5.58 16.08
N ASP A 16 -4.85 4.26 15.93
CA ASP A 16 -4.99 3.30 17.02
C ASP A 16 -3.63 2.79 17.53
N GLY A 17 -2.53 3.26 16.94
CA GLY A 17 -1.17 2.95 17.33
C GLY A 17 -0.62 1.66 16.74
N TYR A 18 -1.33 1.01 15.82
CA TYR A 18 -0.81 -0.17 15.14
C TYR A 18 0.23 0.23 14.10
N ARG A 19 1.34 -0.51 14.09
CA ARG A 19 2.38 -0.32 13.08
C ARG A 19 2.00 -1.06 11.80
N HIS A 20 1.95 -0.29 10.72
CA HIS A 20 1.67 -0.79 9.39
C HIS A 20 2.96 -1.23 8.70
N THR A 21 2.92 -2.37 8.02
CA THR A 21 4.02 -2.77 7.13
C THR A 21 3.84 -2.04 5.80
N LEU A 22 4.84 -1.29 5.35
CA LEU A 22 4.82 -0.70 4.02
C LEU A 22 4.88 -1.80 2.95
N VAL A 23 3.93 -1.78 2.02
CA VAL A 23 3.90 -2.66 0.84
C VAL A 23 4.47 -1.93 -0.36
N THR A 24 3.93 -0.74 -0.66
CA THR A 24 4.41 0.14 -1.73
C THR A 24 3.95 1.57 -1.49
N ALA A 25 4.57 2.52 -2.18
CA ALA A 25 4.15 3.92 -2.16
C ALA A 25 4.40 4.58 -3.51
N THR A 26 3.49 5.49 -3.87
CA THR A 26 3.61 6.42 -4.99
C THR A 26 3.76 7.85 -4.43
N PRO A 27 3.93 8.88 -5.26
CA PRO A 27 3.90 10.27 -4.78
C PRO A 27 2.58 10.68 -4.09
N VAL A 28 1.48 9.99 -4.38
CA VAL A 28 0.13 10.36 -3.91
C VAL A 28 -0.48 9.36 -2.94
N GLN A 29 -0.06 8.09 -2.98
CA GLN A 29 -0.70 7.02 -2.21
C GLN A 29 0.33 6.14 -1.51
N ILE A 30 -0.07 5.57 -0.39
CA ILE A 30 0.67 4.54 0.33
C ILE A 30 -0.24 3.31 0.43
N VAL A 31 0.33 2.14 0.18
CA VAL A 31 -0.30 0.85 0.46
C VAL A 31 0.45 0.19 1.61
N THR A 32 -0.28 -0.22 2.63
CA THR A 32 0.28 -0.95 3.77
C THR A 32 -0.44 -2.27 4.01
N LEU A 33 0.17 -3.14 4.81
CA LEU A 33 -0.42 -4.36 5.33
C LEU A 33 -0.47 -4.28 6.86
N LEU A 34 -1.64 -4.59 7.41
CA LEU A 34 -1.86 -4.79 8.85
C LEU A 34 -2.83 -5.96 9.03
N GLU A 35 -2.46 -6.93 9.87
CA GLU A 35 -3.29 -8.10 10.21
C GLU A 35 -3.84 -8.88 8.98
N GLY A 36 -3.08 -8.91 7.89
CA GLY A 36 -3.47 -9.61 6.65
C GLY A 36 -4.36 -8.80 5.70
N PHE A 37 -4.72 -7.57 6.06
CA PHE A 37 -5.51 -6.67 5.22
C PHE A 37 -4.64 -5.59 4.59
N TYR A 38 -4.93 -5.28 3.32
CA TYR A 38 -4.32 -4.16 2.62
C TYR A 38 -5.09 -2.87 2.93
N TRP A 39 -4.34 -1.83 3.25
CA TRP A 39 -4.87 -0.50 3.50
C TRP A 39 -4.31 0.48 2.48
N LEU A 40 -5.18 1.39 2.02
CA LEU A 40 -4.83 2.42 1.06
C LEU A 40 -4.95 3.79 1.71
N TRP A 41 -3.90 4.60 1.59
CA TRP A 41 -3.80 5.90 2.26
C TRP A 41 -3.42 6.99 1.28
N ASP A 42 -3.93 8.19 1.52
CA ASP A 42 -3.43 9.41 0.88
C ASP A 42 -2.09 9.81 1.53
N ARG A 43 -1.06 9.99 0.71
CA ARG A 43 0.31 10.21 1.20
C ARG A 43 0.51 11.58 1.84
N VAL A 44 -0.27 12.59 1.45
CA VAL A 44 -0.10 13.97 1.93
C VAL A 44 -0.84 14.18 3.24
N THR A 45 -2.03 13.61 3.36
CA THR A 45 -2.93 13.82 4.50
C THR A 45 -2.87 12.69 5.52
N GLY A 46 -2.45 11.50 5.08
CA GLY A 46 -2.47 10.25 5.84
C GLY A 46 -3.86 9.62 5.97
N ARG A 47 -4.90 10.15 5.33
CA ARG A 47 -6.26 9.61 5.46
C ARG A 47 -6.39 8.28 4.74
N CYS A 48 -7.14 7.34 5.33
CA CYS A 48 -7.51 6.11 4.63
C CYS A 48 -8.46 6.45 3.47
N LEU A 49 -8.21 5.80 2.34
CA LEU A 49 -8.97 5.95 1.10
C LEU A 49 -9.96 4.80 0.87
N LEU A 50 -9.99 3.81 1.76
CA LEU A 50 -11.01 2.75 1.72
C LEU A 50 -12.37 3.32 2.15
N GLU A 51 -13.42 2.89 1.46
CA GLU A 51 -14.80 3.30 1.75
C GLU A 51 -15.19 2.98 3.20
N GLY A 52 -15.85 3.91 3.88
CA GLY A 52 -16.20 3.79 5.31
C GLY A 52 -15.04 4.01 6.30
N MET A 53 -13.78 4.03 5.83
CA MET A 53 -12.60 4.07 6.70
C MET A 53 -11.93 5.44 6.78
N SER A 54 -12.54 6.51 6.24
CA SER A 54 -11.95 7.86 6.17
C SER A 54 -11.55 8.50 7.52
N HIS A 55 -12.03 7.93 8.63
CA HIS A 55 -11.67 8.31 10.00
C HIS A 55 -10.27 7.81 10.40
N ALA A 56 -9.82 6.68 9.82
CA ALA A 56 -8.50 6.12 10.09
C ALA A 56 -7.41 6.98 9.47
N ARG A 57 -6.29 7.14 10.20
CA ARG A 57 -5.21 8.03 9.77
C ARG A 57 -3.84 7.45 10.02
N LEU A 58 -3.04 7.39 8.97
CA LEU A 58 -1.64 7.00 8.98
C LEU A 58 -0.74 8.19 9.32
N SER A 59 0.30 7.95 10.12
CA SER A 59 1.30 8.95 10.49
C SER A 59 2.66 8.33 10.76
N ASN A 60 3.72 9.15 10.69
CA ASN A 60 5.06 8.74 11.14
C ASN A 60 5.26 8.88 12.65
N HIS A 61 4.24 9.33 13.39
CA HIS A 61 4.31 9.51 14.83
C HIS A 61 3.61 8.34 15.52
N ILE A 62 4.23 7.83 16.59
CA ILE A 62 3.54 6.91 17.49
C ILE A 62 2.50 7.74 18.25
N PRO A 63 1.20 7.42 18.15
CA PRO A 63 0.19 8.10 18.96
C PRO A 63 0.53 7.91 20.44
N PRO A 64 0.41 8.96 21.27
CA PRO A 64 0.59 8.81 22.71
C PRO A 64 -0.55 7.93 23.27
N GLY A 65 -0.19 6.78 23.84
CA GLY A 65 -1.11 5.84 24.48
C GLY A 65 -0.34 4.74 25.21
N ASP A 66 -0.89 4.25 26.32
CA ASP A 66 -0.20 3.37 27.29
C ASP A 66 0.30 2.02 26.73
N ASP A 67 -0.17 1.60 25.54
CA ASP A 67 0.08 0.25 24.97
C ASP A 67 0.78 0.22 23.60
N ALA A 68 1.33 1.34 23.10
CA ALA A 68 1.96 1.38 21.78
C ALA A 68 3.17 0.42 21.63
N GLN A 69 3.80 0.05 22.75
CA GLN A 69 4.93 -0.88 22.80
C GLN A 69 4.50 -2.36 22.80
N ALA A 70 3.29 -2.68 23.29
CA ALA A 70 2.78 -4.05 23.43
C ALA A 70 2.31 -4.66 22.09
N ARG A 71 2.14 -3.85 21.04
CA ARG A 71 1.54 -4.24 19.75
C ARG A 71 2.55 -4.47 18.62
N ARG A 72 3.86 -4.36 18.88
CA ARG A 72 4.90 -4.68 17.89
C ARG A 72 4.98 -6.19 17.68
N ASN A 73 4.51 -6.69 16.54
CA ASN A 73 4.78 -8.07 16.09
C ASN A 73 5.84 -8.07 14.96
N PRO A 74 7.14 -8.08 15.29
CA PRO A 74 8.22 -8.02 14.30
C PRO A 74 8.21 -9.20 13.31
N VAL A 75 7.60 -10.32 13.70
CA VAL A 75 7.42 -11.49 12.82
C VAL A 75 6.35 -11.22 11.76
N ALA A 76 5.24 -10.60 12.14
CA ALA A 76 4.20 -10.19 11.18
C ALA A 76 4.74 -9.16 10.18
N GLU A 77 5.51 -8.19 10.66
CA GLU A 77 6.14 -7.16 9.82
C GLU A 77 7.14 -7.77 8.81
N THR A 78 7.97 -8.71 9.25
CA THR A 78 8.94 -9.39 8.38
C THR A 78 8.24 -10.24 7.32
N ARG A 79 7.18 -10.98 7.68
CA ARG A 79 6.40 -11.78 6.73
C ARG A 79 5.72 -10.91 5.69
N ALA A 80 5.07 -9.84 6.12
CA ALA A 80 4.39 -8.88 5.26
C ALA A 80 5.34 -8.28 4.22
N PHE A 81 6.55 -7.89 4.64
CA PHE A 81 7.60 -7.37 3.76
C PHE A 81 8.04 -8.40 2.70
N LEU A 82 8.30 -9.65 3.11
CA LEU A 82 8.72 -10.71 2.18
C LEU A 82 7.62 -11.06 1.17
N THR A 83 6.36 -11.10 1.61
CA THR A 83 5.21 -11.32 0.73
C THR A 83 5.06 -10.20 -0.30
N ALA A 84 5.16 -8.94 0.12
CA ALA A 84 5.10 -7.79 -0.77
C ALA A 84 6.19 -7.85 -1.86
N GLN A 85 7.43 -8.17 -1.49
CA GLN A 85 8.53 -8.34 -2.44
C GLN A 85 8.28 -9.47 -3.45
N SER A 86 7.69 -10.58 -3.02
CA SER A 86 7.34 -11.71 -3.89
C SER A 86 6.29 -11.31 -4.92
N VAL A 87 5.21 -10.64 -4.50
CA VAL A 87 4.14 -10.18 -5.39
C VAL A 87 4.65 -9.19 -6.42
N ILE A 88 5.46 -8.20 -6.01
CA ILE A 88 6.05 -7.21 -6.93
C ILE A 88 6.93 -7.91 -7.98
N ARG A 89 7.75 -8.88 -7.56
CA ARG A 89 8.63 -9.63 -8.45
C ARG A 89 7.83 -10.44 -9.49
N ASN A 90 6.73 -11.06 -9.06
CA ASN A 90 5.85 -11.82 -9.95
C ASN A 90 5.10 -10.91 -10.93
N ALA A 91 4.59 -9.77 -10.46
CA ALA A 91 3.93 -8.79 -11.31
C ALA A 91 4.89 -8.17 -12.35
N ALA A 92 6.15 -7.94 -11.98
CA ALA A 92 7.18 -7.45 -12.90
C ALA A 92 7.59 -8.51 -13.95
N SER A 93 7.47 -9.80 -13.61
CA SER A 93 7.82 -10.92 -14.50
C SER A 93 6.70 -11.30 -15.47
N GLY A 94 5.43 -10.97 -15.16
CA GLY A 94 4.25 -11.36 -15.94
C GLY A 94 3.94 -10.52 -17.19
N ARG A 95 4.87 -9.68 -17.68
CA ARG A 95 4.64 -8.75 -18.81
C ARG A 95 5.34 -9.16 -20.11
N ARG A 96 5.33 -10.45 -20.43
CA ARG A 96 5.60 -10.96 -21.79
C ARG A 96 4.53 -11.99 -22.08
N ASP A 97 3.56 -11.60 -22.89
CA ASP A 97 2.69 -12.42 -23.75
C ASP A 97 1.46 -11.56 -24.10
N ILE A 98 1.71 -10.50 -24.87
CA ILE A 98 0.66 -9.89 -25.70
C ILE A 98 1.02 -10.34 -27.12
N ASP A 99 0.29 -11.35 -27.58
CA ASP A 99 0.31 -11.82 -28.96
C ASP A 99 -0.31 -10.72 -29.85
N ASP A 100 0.56 -10.01 -30.56
CA ASP A 100 0.26 -8.82 -31.34
C ASP A 100 0.04 -9.23 -32.81
N THR A 101 -0.95 -10.08 -33.06
CA THR A 101 -1.36 -10.45 -34.42
C THR A 101 -2.46 -9.49 -34.90
N PRO A 102 -2.21 -8.58 -35.87
CA PRO A 102 -3.18 -7.58 -36.29
C PRO A 102 -4.26 -8.19 -37.20
N ALA A 103 -5.52 -7.83 -36.95
CA ALA A 103 -6.66 -8.18 -37.78
C ALA A 103 -6.57 -7.45 -39.14
N GLY A 104 -6.44 -8.21 -40.23
CA GLY A 104 -6.52 -7.70 -41.60
C GLY A 104 -7.98 -7.45 -42.03
N PRO A 105 -8.24 -6.47 -42.91
CA PRO A 105 -9.58 -6.14 -43.36
C PRO A 105 -9.98 -7.08 -44.51
N HIS A 106 -11.18 -7.65 -44.45
CA HIS A 106 -11.83 -8.16 -45.66
C HIS A 106 -13.24 -7.58 -45.76
N ASP A 107 -13.34 -6.60 -46.65
CA ASP A 107 -14.54 -6.27 -47.40
C ASP A 107 -15.23 -7.54 -47.93
N VAL A 108 -16.54 -7.65 -47.72
CA VAL A 108 -17.41 -8.30 -48.70
C VAL A 108 -18.71 -7.50 -48.80
N ALA A 109 -18.81 -6.70 -49.86
CA ALA A 109 -20.07 -6.29 -50.45
C ALA A 109 -20.55 -7.41 -51.39
N HIS A 110 -21.77 -7.91 -51.15
CA HIS A 110 -22.86 -8.17 -52.11
C HIS A 110 -23.88 -9.17 -51.54
#